data_AF-A0A7V3L0Y1-F1
#
_entry.id   AF-A0A7V3L0Y1-F1
#
_cell.length_a   1.000
_cell.length_b   1.000
_cell.length_c   1.000
_cell.angle_alpha   90.00
_cell.angle_beta   90.00
_cell.angle_gamma   90.00
#
_symmetry.space_group_name_H-M   'P 1'
#
loop_
_entity.id
_entity.type
_entity.pdbx_description
1 polymer ?
#
loop_
_entity_poly.entity_id
_entity_poly.type
_entity_poly.pdbx_seq_one_letter_code
_entity_poly.pdbx_strand_id
1 'polypeptide(L)'
;MVKSVNFITEVMIPFITNKLLIEGLFKSEISNFKADNIIFKINNDVELGGNEDWFDQGQRIRIVEDMIFKIVKIASIGVPGGFLGIHAFYIIFENFLRNLSKHQLEDIRQLRNDDKKLEINIELKENNENIFWEMEIYSNVPCKNCGEVVKRITQGLEKGIIDEGSGQLIPEAWGTKEILIAVDYLRGGPLEMLQHQKNFKILQLDIKNNIYLSYKFKVLKPLTLIIHSSQQLNNSIKKELMKNGVWVFSNLPEIVPTEYLITRKKLEIWNGRYPLKIYDKEASFENLESEENLFCFMINLEKEFLQSLDILPKQNFAFIIFSKNPDDKKFCNMEGRVQDIKILCDPKENDVIENLQNNCFMVIFDRHGCKKEMINSLWNEYKEKIFWEPYGGGTSTAFTLQILPTTSYRKDYLLWSLISSAFLKVAILDERIQQNLKDKNWKYSEGPEISALECLERMRIYIPPPCIDLEHPEEEKIKKFLQEKNPHIVSIHAGILDKMGHKISEDVKNWLNNILKQNEKVKRVVIHSGRGIPSNVPELEIPFIGFTPLEHWTTSKDLKSKYQLTQELLTARGVKRK
;
A
#
# COMPACT_ATOMS: atom_id res chain seq x y z
N MET A 1 10.55 1.27 4.16
CA MET A 1 9.50 2.07 3.49
C MET A 1 8.28 2.06 4.39
N VAL A 2 7.54 3.17 4.52
CA VAL A 2 6.27 3.24 5.27
C VAL A 2 5.19 3.82 4.36
N LYS A 3 4.19 3.00 4.00
CA LYS A 3 3.01 3.44 3.23
C LYS A 3 1.98 4.03 4.20
N SER A 4 1.40 5.19 3.90
CA SER A 4 0.24 5.66 4.64
C SER A 4 -0.99 4.87 4.16
N VAL A 5 -1.70 4.23 5.08
CA VAL A 5 -2.97 3.53 4.76
C VAL A 5 -4.06 3.92 5.75
N ASN A 6 -5.31 3.90 5.30
CA ASN A 6 -6.44 3.99 6.21
C ASN A 6 -6.63 2.64 6.91
N PHE A 7 -6.49 2.63 8.24
CA PHE A 7 -6.54 1.40 9.03
C PHE A 7 -7.86 0.63 8.85
N ILE A 8 -8.99 1.33 8.67
CA ILE A 8 -10.27 0.65 8.52
C ILE A 8 -10.43 0.09 7.13
N THR A 9 -10.32 0.95 6.12
CA THR A 9 -10.69 0.58 4.75
C THR A 9 -9.66 -0.34 4.10
N GLU A 10 -8.37 -0.17 4.42
CA GLU A 10 -7.30 -0.96 3.80
C GLU A 10 -6.81 -2.13 4.66
N VAL A 11 -7.08 -2.14 5.97
CA VAL A 11 -6.66 -3.25 6.86
C VAL A 11 -7.85 -4.01 7.42
N MET A 12 -8.73 -3.35 8.19
CA MET A 12 -9.79 -4.03 8.93
C MET A 12 -10.89 -4.61 8.03
N ILE A 13 -11.41 -3.86 7.07
CA ILE A 13 -12.50 -4.34 6.21
C ILE A 13 -12.07 -5.58 5.41
N PRO A 14 -10.92 -5.59 4.71
CA PRO A 14 -10.53 -6.79 3.97
C PRO A 14 -10.22 -7.98 4.89
N PHE A 15 -9.78 -7.76 6.14
CA PHE A 15 -9.63 -8.82 7.14
C PHE A 15 -10.99 -9.40 7.56
N ILE A 16 -11.91 -8.54 8.00
CA ILE A 16 -13.22 -8.94 8.58
C ILE A 16 -14.10 -9.63 7.54
N THR A 17 -13.99 -9.23 6.27
CA THR A 17 -14.78 -9.81 5.18
C THR A 17 -14.27 -11.17 4.73
N ASN A 18 -13.13 -11.64 5.24
CA ASN A 18 -12.61 -12.98 4.99
C ASN A 18 -13.31 -14.02 5.87
N LYS A 19 -14.58 -14.31 5.54
CA LYS A 19 -15.46 -15.22 6.29
C LYS A 19 -14.79 -16.57 6.59
N LEU A 20 -14.21 -17.20 5.56
CA LEU A 20 -13.60 -18.52 5.67
C LEU A 20 -12.38 -18.55 6.59
N LEU A 21 -11.56 -17.49 6.57
CA LEU A 21 -10.45 -17.34 7.50
C LEU A 21 -10.95 -17.28 8.94
N ILE A 22 -11.89 -16.37 9.23
CA ILE A 22 -12.41 -16.16 10.59
C ILE A 22 -13.06 -17.43 11.13
N GLU A 23 -13.95 -18.07 10.35
CA GLU A 23 -14.58 -19.33 10.76
C GLU A 23 -13.52 -20.43 10.96
N GLY A 24 -12.53 -20.50 10.09
CA GLY A 24 -11.40 -21.44 10.18
C GLY A 24 -10.59 -21.31 11.46
N LEU A 25 -10.40 -20.09 11.99
CA LEU A 25 -9.67 -19.86 13.24
C LEU A 25 -10.36 -20.46 14.48
N PHE A 26 -11.69 -20.58 14.45
CA PHE A 26 -12.49 -21.14 15.56
C PHE A 26 -12.89 -22.60 15.34
N LYS A 27 -12.81 -23.10 14.10
CA LYS A 27 -13.36 -24.40 13.70
C LYS A 27 -12.84 -25.58 14.52
N SER A 28 -11.58 -25.55 15.00
CA SER A 28 -11.02 -26.63 15.83
C SER A 28 -11.66 -26.70 17.22
N GLU A 29 -12.09 -25.57 17.78
CA GLU A 29 -12.62 -25.47 19.15
C GLU A 29 -14.15 -25.37 19.18
N ILE A 30 -14.74 -24.78 18.13
CA ILE A 30 -16.17 -24.53 17.94
C ILE A 30 -16.53 -24.82 16.48
N SER A 31 -16.91 -26.05 16.18
CA SER A 31 -17.15 -26.52 14.80
C SER A 31 -18.17 -25.71 14.00
N ASN A 32 -19.16 -25.12 14.68
CA ASN A 32 -20.27 -24.37 14.09
C ASN A 32 -20.14 -22.86 14.37
N PHE A 33 -18.93 -22.36 14.60
CA PHE A 33 -18.72 -20.92 14.74
C PHE A 33 -18.94 -20.23 13.39
N LYS A 34 -19.70 -19.13 13.41
CA LYS A 34 -19.92 -18.29 12.22
C LYS A 34 -19.27 -16.92 12.43
N ALA A 35 -18.68 -16.37 11.38
CA ALA A 35 -17.96 -15.10 11.44
C ALA A 35 -18.87 -13.90 11.80
N ASP A 36 -20.16 -13.98 11.51
CA ASP A 36 -21.17 -12.97 11.89
C ASP A 36 -21.40 -12.85 13.41
N ASN A 37 -20.83 -13.74 14.23
CA ASN A 37 -20.84 -13.65 15.69
C ASN A 37 -19.74 -12.76 16.27
N ILE A 38 -18.88 -12.17 15.44
CA ILE A 38 -17.80 -11.27 15.88
C ILE A 38 -18.12 -9.84 15.47
N ILE A 39 -18.01 -8.91 16.41
CA ILE A 39 -18.01 -7.47 16.17
C ILE A 39 -16.62 -6.92 16.49
N PHE A 40 -16.05 -6.13 15.60
CA PHE A 40 -14.85 -5.35 15.83
C PHE A 40 -15.23 -3.90 16.12
N LYS A 41 -14.87 -3.38 17.30
CA LYS A 41 -15.11 -2.00 17.71
C LYS A 41 -13.80 -1.23 17.68
N ILE A 42 -13.74 -0.15 16.90
CA ILE A 42 -12.54 0.69 16.75
C ILE A 42 -12.81 2.04 17.38
N ASN A 43 -12.04 2.38 18.43
CA ASN A 43 -12.22 3.59 19.26
C ASN A 43 -13.63 3.79 19.81
N ASN A 44 -14.46 2.73 19.89
CA ASN A 44 -15.90 2.78 20.18
C ASN A 44 -16.75 3.60 19.18
N ASP A 45 -16.13 4.17 18.16
CA ASP A 45 -16.80 5.02 17.17
C ASP A 45 -17.33 4.20 15.98
N VAL A 46 -16.58 3.16 15.60
CA VAL A 46 -16.83 2.32 14.42
C VAL A 46 -17.02 0.87 14.84
N GLU A 47 -18.11 0.25 14.40
CA GLU A 47 -18.41 -1.17 14.58
C GLU A 47 -18.41 -1.89 13.22
N LEU A 48 -17.60 -2.93 13.09
CA LEU A 48 -17.45 -3.72 11.86
C LEU A 48 -17.79 -5.18 12.14
N GLY A 49 -18.43 -5.87 11.21
CA GLY A 49 -18.89 -7.24 11.39
C GLY A 49 -20.22 -7.34 12.14
N GLY A 50 -20.47 -8.50 12.73
CA GLY A 50 -21.68 -8.75 13.53
C GLY A 50 -22.94 -9.07 12.73
N ASN A 51 -22.90 -9.19 11.41
CA ASN A 51 -24.04 -9.62 10.61
C ASN A 51 -23.57 -10.24 9.29
N GLU A 52 -24.48 -10.92 8.59
CA GLU A 52 -24.19 -11.55 7.29
C GLU A 52 -24.01 -10.52 6.16
N ASP A 53 -24.56 -9.30 6.32
CA ASP A 53 -24.49 -8.24 5.30
C ASP A 53 -23.05 -7.77 5.02
N TRP A 54 -22.13 -7.90 5.99
CA TRP A 54 -20.71 -7.61 5.76
C TRP A 54 -20.06 -8.53 4.73
N PHE A 55 -20.61 -9.73 4.52
CA PHE A 55 -20.10 -10.71 3.55
C PHE A 55 -20.76 -10.55 2.18
N ASP A 56 -21.89 -9.83 2.09
CA ASP A 56 -22.46 -9.38 0.82
C ASP A 56 -21.75 -8.11 0.34
N GLN A 57 -21.22 -8.14 -0.89
CA GLN A 57 -20.45 -7.01 -1.41
C GLN A 57 -21.30 -5.74 -1.58
N GLY A 58 -22.56 -5.87 -2.01
CA GLY A 58 -23.44 -4.73 -2.26
C GLY A 58 -23.86 -4.05 -0.96
N GLN A 59 -24.25 -4.84 0.04
CA GLN A 59 -24.60 -4.32 1.37
C GLN A 59 -23.37 -3.75 2.10
N ARG A 60 -22.21 -4.41 1.99
CA ARG A 60 -20.97 -3.90 2.59
C ARG A 60 -20.65 -2.49 2.13
N ILE A 61 -20.75 -2.18 0.84
CA ILE A 61 -20.46 -0.84 0.32
C ILE A 61 -21.36 0.19 1.01
N ARG A 62 -22.67 -0.10 1.12
CA ARG A 62 -23.64 0.77 1.78
C ARG A 62 -23.31 0.98 3.27
N ILE A 63 -22.99 -0.08 3.99
CA ILE A 63 -22.61 0.01 5.42
C ILE A 63 -21.37 0.90 5.57
N VAL A 64 -20.37 0.74 4.71
CA VAL A 64 -19.14 1.56 4.74
C VAL A 64 -19.45 3.03 4.45
N GLU A 65 -20.36 3.31 3.53
CA GLU A 65 -20.81 4.67 3.22
C GLU A 65 -21.53 5.32 4.40
N ASP A 66 -22.45 4.61 5.05
CA ASP A 66 -23.17 5.10 6.23
C ASP A 66 -22.21 5.41 7.39
N MET A 67 -21.08 4.70 7.43
CA MET A 67 -20.03 4.86 8.44
C MET A 67 -18.91 5.81 8.03
N ILE A 68 -18.90 6.37 6.81
CA ILE A 68 -17.72 7.03 6.24
C ILE A 68 -17.22 8.19 7.10
N PHE A 69 -18.14 8.97 7.70
CA PHE A 69 -17.78 10.08 8.59
C PHE A 69 -17.07 9.62 9.87
N LYS A 70 -17.43 8.45 10.40
CA LYS A 70 -16.77 7.85 11.57
C LYS A 70 -15.45 7.21 11.16
N ILE A 71 -15.43 6.53 10.02
CA ILE A 71 -14.23 5.90 9.44
C ILE A 71 -13.12 6.94 9.22
N VAL A 72 -13.47 8.12 8.69
CA VAL A 72 -12.48 9.16 8.44
C VAL A 72 -11.89 9.77 9.71
N LYS A 73 -12.65 9.78 10.82
CA LYS A 73 -12.11 10.27 12.10
C LYS A 73 -11.03 9.35 12.66
N ILE A 74 -10.95 8.10 12.19
CA ILE A 74 -9.93 7.17 12.64
C ILE A 74 -8.64 7.39 11.86
N ALA A 75 -7.55 7.38 12.63
CA ALA A 75 -6.23 7.70 12.13
C ALA A 75 -5.80 6.82 10.95
N SER A 76 -5.20 7.47 9.95
CA SER A 76 -4.31 6.77 9.02
C SER A 76 -3.10 6.26 9.80
N ILE A 77 -2.53 5.15 9.36
CA ILE A 77 -1.35 4.54 9.97
C ILE A 77 -0.23 4.40 8.93
N GLY A 78 1.00 4.43 9.41
CA GLY A 78 2.17 4.10 8.62
C GLY A 78 2.38 2.58 8.63
N VAL A 79 2.45 1.97 7.46
CA VAL A 79 2.59 0.53 7.28
C VAL A 79 3.89 0.21 6.55
N PRO A 80 4.87 -0.37 7.26
CA PRO A 80 6.13 -0.76 6.67
C PRO A 80 5.99 -1.77 5.52
N GLY A 81 6.65 -1.50 4.39
CA GLY A 81 6.65 -2.40 3.22
C GLY A 81 5.25 -2.65 2.63
N GLY A 82 4.35 -1.68 2.76
CA GLY A 82 3.03 -1.70 2.12
C GLY A 82 2.23 -2.93 2.48
N PHE A 83 1.97 -3.79 1.49
CA PHE A 83 1.21 -5.02 1.64
C PHE A 83 1.72 -5.96 2.75
N LEU A 84 3.05 -6.09 2.92
CA LEU A 84 3.61 -6.94 3.98
C LEU A 84 3.24 -6.45 5.38
N GLY A 85 3.14 -5.13 5.58
CA GLY A 85 2.70 -4.59 6.87
C GLY A 85 1.19 -4.75 7.08
N ILE A 86 0.37 -4.75 6.02
CA ILE A 86 -1.04 -5.12 6.13
C ILE A 86 -1.16 -6.57 6.62
N HIS A 87 -0.37 -7.48 6.04
CA HIS A 87 -0.31 -8.87 6.51
C HIS A 87 0.20 -9.00 7.96
N ALA A 88 1.11 -8.12 8.40
CA ALA A 88 1.53 -8.11 9.80
C ALA A 88 0.34 -7.83 10.74
N PHE A 89 -0.59 -6.94 10.38
CA PHE A 89 -1.84 -6.79 11.14
C PHE A 89 -2.70 -8.06 11.12
N TYR A 90 -2.77 -8.78 10.00
CA TYR A 90 -3.56 -10.01 9.93
C TYR A 90 -2.98 -11.07 10.84
N ILE A 91 -1.66 -11.23 10.86
CA ILE A 91 -0.96 -12.12 11.82
C ILE A 91 -1.31 -11.76 13.26
N ILE A 92 -1.38 -10.46 13.59
CA ILE A 92 -1.78 -9.99 14.92
C ILE A 92 -3.22 -10.42 15.24
N PHE A 93 -4.18 -10.13 14.35
CA PHE A 93 -5.59 -10.44 14.59
C PHE A 93 -5.87 -11.94 14.60
N GLU A 94 -5.28 -12.70 13.68
CA GLU A 94 -5.42 -14.16 13.61
C GLU A 94 -4.92 -14.82 14.89
N ASN A 95 -3.73 -14.45 15.36
CA ASN A 95 -3.17 -15.02 16.58
C ASN A 95 -3.93 -14.54 17.83
N PHE A 96 -4.42 -13.30 17.84
CA PHE A 96 -5.29 -12.82 18.91
C PHE A 96 -6.58 -13.66 19.00
N LEU A 97 -7.31 -13.81 17.89
CA LEU A 97 -8.53 -14.63 17.82
C LEU A 97 -8.27 -16.10 18.15
N ARG A 98 -7.17 -16.67 17.67
CA ARG A 98 -6.75 -18.04 17.98
C ARG A 98 -6.50 -18.21 19.47
N ASN A 99 -5.78 -17.28 20.10
CA ASN A 99 -5.53 -17.32 21.54
C ASN A 99 -6.83 -17.20 22.36
N LEU A 100 -7.76 -16.33 21.94
CA LEU A 100 -9.10 -16.26 22.54
C LEU A 100 -9.82 -17.62 22.44
N SER A 101 -9.89 -18.19 21.24
CA SER A 101 -10.62 -19.45 20.98
C SER A 101 -10.08 -20.62 21.81
N LYS A 102 -8.75 -20.70 22.00
CA LYS A 102 -8.09 -21.80 22.71
C LYS A 102 -8.15 -21.66 24.23
N HIS A 103 -8.05 -20.44 24.74
CA HIS A 103 -7.84 -20.21 26.17
C HIS A 103 -9.07 -19.67 26.90
N GLN A 104 -10.08 -19.20 26.17
CA GLN A 104 -11.33 -18.67 26.75
C GLN A 104 -12.57 -19.32 26.11
N LEU A 105 -12.43 -20.58 25.68
CA LEU A 105 -13.46 -21.32 24.95
C LEU A 105 -14.82 -21.36 25.66
N GLU A 106 -14.83 -21.68 26.95
CA GLU A 106 -16.08 -21.80 27.72
C GLU A 106 -16.80 -20.46 27.89
N ASP A 107 -16.04 -19.38 28.09
CA ASP A 107 -16.62 -18.04 28.22
C ASP A 107 -17.17 -17.54 26.86
N ILE A 108 -16.54 -17.91 25.74
CA ILE A 108 -17.05 -17.65 24.38
C ILE A 108 -18.33 -18.46 24.11
N ARG A 109 -18.37 -19.74 24.52
CA ARG A 109 -19.58 -20.57 24.41
C ARG A 109 -20.73 -19.99 25.23
N GLN A 110 -20.45 -19.50 26.44
CA GLN A 110 -21.43 -18.85 27.28
C GLN A 110 -21.98 -17.57 26.64
N LEU A 111 -21.11 -16.69 26.12
CA LEU A 111 -21.56 -15.49 25.39
C LEU A 111 -22.55 -15.85 24.28
N ARG A 112 -22.25 -16.89 23.49
CA ARG A 112 -23.13 -17.33 22.42
C ARG A 112 -24.45 -17.90 22.93
N ASN A 113 -24.43 -18.67 24.03
CA ASN A 113 -25.65 -19.20 24.64
C ASN A 113 -26.55 -18.08 25.19
N ASP A 114 -25.96 -16.96 25.60
CA ASP A 114 -26.66 -15.76 26.04
C ASP A 114 -27.10 -14.85 24.87
N ASP A 115 -26.98 -15.31 23.62
CA ASP A 115 -27.23 -14.54 22.39
C ASP A 115 -26.41 -13.23 22.31
N LYS A 116 -25.20 -13.26 22.88
CA LYS A 116 -24.23 -12.16 22.84
C LYS A 116 -23.14 -12.45 21.83
N LYS A 117 -22.68 -11.39 21.17
CA LYS A 117 -21.57 -11.44 20.22
C LYS A 117 -20.23 -11.33 20.91
N LEU A 118 -19.21 -11.94 20.30
CA LEU A 118 -17.82 -11.73 20.67
C LEU A 118 -17.42 -10.33 20.18
N GLU A 119 -17.05 -9.46 21.09
CA GLU A 119 -16.59 -8.11 20.76
C GLU A 119 -15.08 -8.03 20.86
N ILE A 120 -14.44 -7.53 19.80
CA ILE A 120 -13.01 -7.26 19.72
C ILE A 120 -12.82 -5.75 19.67
N ASN A 121 -12.28 -5.18 20.73
CA ASN A 121 -12.05 -3.75 20.88
C ASN A 121 -10.63 -3.40 20.46
N ILE A 122 -10.49 -2.41 19.59
CA ILE A 122 -9.22 -1.87 19.09
C ILE A 122 -9.21 -0.37 19.41
N GLU A 123 -8.38 0.02 20.37
CA GLU A 123 -8.17 1.43 20.72
C GLU A 123 -6.88 1.93 20.05
N LEU A 124 -6.99 2.98 19.25
CA LEU A 124 -5.91 3.74 18.64
C LEU A 124 -5.82 5.10 19.32
N LYS A 125 -4.76 5.30 20.11
CA LYS A 125 -4.51 6.54 20.85
C LYS A 125 -3.36 7.31 20.23
N GLU A 126 -3.60 8.61 20.04
CA GLU A 126 -2.54 9.49 19.57
C GLU A 126 -1.54 9.76 20.67
N ASN A 127 -0.26 9.53 20.37
CA ASN A 127 0.83 10.07 21.17
C ASN A 127 1.44 11.26 20.41
N ASN A 128 1.22 12.47 20.91
CA ASN A 128 1.70 13.70 20.26
C ASN A 128 3.21 13.92 20.37
N GLU A 129 3.91 13.07 21.13
CA GLU A 129 5.33 13.25 21.43
C GLU A 129 6.23 12.33 20.59
N ASN A 130 5.67 11.38 19.85
CA ASN A 130 6.45 10.42 19.07
C ASN A 130 5.81 10.04 17.73
N ILE A 131 6.52 9.19 17.00
CA ILE A 131 6.18 8.76 15.63
C ILE A 131 5.17 7.62 15.58
N PHE A 132 4.54 7.28 16.71
CA PHE A 132 3.71 6.10 16.85
C PHE A 132 2.29 6.44 17.29
N TRP A 133 1.35 5.64 16.81
CA TRP A 133 0.08 5.40 17.47
C TRP A 133 0.29 4.34 18.55
N GLU A 134 -0.41 4.50 19.67
CA GLU A 134 -0.53 3.44 20.67
C GLU A 134 -1.80 2.64 20.37
N MET A 135 -1.63 1.36 20.05
CA MET A 135 -2.73 0.44 19.76
C MET A 135 -2.93 -0.50 20.95
N GLU A 136 -4.17 -0.66 21.40
CA GLU A 136 -4.58 -1.64 22.41
C GLU A 136 -5.69 -2.52 21.85
N ILE A 137 -5.50 -3.84 21.88
CA ILE A 137 -6.49 -4.84 21.45
C ILE A 137 -6.94 -5.68 22.64
N TYR A 138 -8.24 -5.83 22.84
CA TYR A 138 -8.84 -6.69 23.87
C TYR A 138 -10.20 -7.21 23.44
N SER A 139 -10.74 -8.20 24.14
CA SER A 139 -12.10 -8.71 23.89
C SER A 139 -13.02 -8.45 25.08
N ASN A 140 -14.34 -8.59 24.87
CA ASN A 140 -15.33 -8.60 25.96
C ASN A 140 -15.37 -9.93 26.74
N VAL A 141 -14.38 -10.82 26.56
CA VAL A 141 -14.32 -12.12 27.24
C VAL A 141 -13.49 -11.99 28.51
N PRO A 142 -14.08 -12.18 29.71
CA PRO A 142 -13.33 -12.10 30.96
C PRO A 142 -12.19 -13.10 30.98
N CYS A 143 -11.03 -12.67 31.48
CA CYS A 143 -9.88 -13.54 31.61
C CYS A 143 -9.77 -13.99 33.09
N LYS A 144 -9.83 -15.30 33.30
CA LYS A 144 -9.65 -15.90 34.64
C LYS A 144 -8.15 -16.00 34.91
N ASN A 145 -7.72 -15.66 36.13
CA ASN A 145 -6.31 -15.67 36.54
C ASN A 145 -5.39 -14.81 35.64
N CYS A 146 -5.86 -13.64 35.20
CA CYS A 146 -5.10 -12.82 34.25
C CYS A 146 -3.68 -12.49 34.69
N GLY A 147 -3.44 -12.28 35.99
CA GLY A 147 -2.09 -12.02 36.48
C GLY A 147 -1.12 -13.16 36.15
N GLU A 148 -1.55 -14.42 36.32
CA GLU A 148 -0.74 -15.59 35.99
C GLU A 148 -0.58 -15.76 34.47
N VAL A 149 -1.65 -15.53 33.71
CA VAL A 149 -1.64 -15.61 32.24
C VAL A 149 -0.67 -14.58 31.65
N VAL A 150 -0.78 -13.32 32.08
CA VAL A 150 0.12 -12.22 31.67
C VAL A 150 1.55 -12.56 32.04
N LYS A 151 1.80 -13.02 33.27
CA LYS A 151 3.14 -13.41 33.73
C LYS A 151 3.73 -14.52 32.86
N ARG A 152 2.96 -15.59 32.60
CA ARG A 152 3.41 -16.72 31.78
C ARG A 152 3.73 -16.31 30.34
N ILE A 153 2.86 -15.53 29.70
CA ILE A 153 3.10 -15.11 28.32
C ILE A 153 4.28 -14.14 28.27
N THR A 154 4.38 -13.19 29.20
CA THR A 154 5.51 -12.26 29.29
C THR A 154 6.82 -13.02 29.46
N GLN A 155 6.88 -14.01 30.36
CA GLN A 155 8.05 -14.89 30.51
C GLN A 155 8.39 -15.64 29.22
N GLY A 156 7.39 -16.11 28.48
CA GLY A 156 7.58 -16.75 27.18
C GLY A 156 8.15 -15.81 26.10
N LEU A 157 7.75 -14.54 26.10
CA LEU A 157 8.30 -13.51 25.22
C LEU A 157 9.71 -13.09 25.62
N GLU A 158 10.01 -13.03 26.92
CA GLU A 158 11.33 -12.67 27.45
C GLU A 158 12.41 -13.71 27.15
N LYS A 159 12.03 -14.96 26.87
CA LYS A 159 12.97 -15.99 26.39
C LYS A 159 13.54 -15.71 25.00
N GLY A 160 12.96 -14.78 24.24
CA GLY A 160 13.37 -14.48 22.86
C GLY A 160 12.78 -15.46 21.83
N ILE A 161 13.24 -15.32 20.59
CA ILE A 161 12.77 -16.12 19.45
C ILE A 161 13.75 -17.26 19.15
N ILE A 162 15.05 -16.96 19.27
CA ILE A 162 16.14 -17.88 18.99
C ILE A 162 16.86 -18.15 20.31
N ASP A 163 17.13 -19.42 20.59
CA ASP A 163 17.97 -19.83 21.70
C ASP A 163 19.43 -19.48 21.38
N GLU A 164 20.05 -18.61 22.17
CA GLU A 164 21.39 -18.07 21.90
C GLU A 164 22.49 -19.15 21.90
N GLY A 165 22.31 -20.24 22.66
CA GLY A 165 23.28 -21.32 22.76
C GLY A 165 23.26 -22.28 21.57
N SER A 166 22.07 -22.63 21.09
CA SER A 166 21.87 -23.60 20.00
C SER A 166 21.63 -22.97 18.63
N GLY A 167 21.27 -21.69 18.57
CA GLY A 167 20.81 -21.01 17.35
C GLY A 167 19.45 -21.52 16.85
N GLN A 168 18.75 -22.36 17.61
CA GLN A 168 17.47 -22.93 17.23
C GLN A 168 16.31 -22.05 17.64
N LEU A 169 15.19 -22.24 16.94
CA LEU A 169 13.91 -21.63 17.26
C LEU A 169 13.36 -22.15 18.60
N ILE A 170 12.97 -21.24 19.50
CA ILE A 170 12.35 -21.62 20.78
C ILE A 170 10.87 -21.98 20.55
N PRO A 171 10.45 -23.24 20.76
CA PRO A 171 9.15 -23.77 20.30
C PRO A 171 7.92 -23.26 21.05
N GLU A 172 8.11 -22.53 22.14
CA GLU A 172 7.05 -22.13 23.06
C GLU A 172 6.45 -20.77 22.69
N ALA A 173 5.16 -20.61 22.98
CA ALA A 173 4.42 -19.35 22.79
C ALA A 173 4.48 -18.76 21.37
N TRP A 174 4.60 -19.61 20.34
CA TRP A 174 4.76 -19.20 18.95
C TRP A 174 3.70 -18.20 18.48
N GLY A 175 2.42 -18.42 18.79
CA GLY A 175 1.37 -17.49 18.38
C GLY A 175 1.58 -16.07 18.94
N THR A 176 2.07 -15.94 20.19
CA THR A 176 2.40 -14.61 20.75
C THR A 176 3.72 -14.07 20.20
N LYS A 177 4.70 -14.93 19.89
CA LYS A 177 5.95 -14.51 19.24
C LYS A 177 5.71 -14.00 17.81
N GLU A 178 4.77 -14.59 17.09
CA GLU A 178 4.32 -14.09 15.78
C GLU A 178 3.69 -12.70 15.90
N ILE A 179 2.84 -12.46 16.92
CA ILE A 179 2.34 -11.12 17.23
C ILE A 179 3.50 -10.17 17.51
N LEU A 180 4.48 -10.58 18.32
CA LEU A 180 5.66 -9.77 18.63
C LEU A 180 6.46 -9.38 17.37
N ILE A 181 6.73 -10.35 16.48
CA ILE A 181 7.44 -10.12 15.20
C ILE A 181 6.66 -9.14 14.33
N ALA A 182 5.35 -9.35 14.19
CA ALA A 182 4.48 -8.50 13.38
C ALA A 182 4.41 -7.07 13.92
N VAL A 183 4.30 -6.91 15.24
CA VAL A 183 4.33 -5.61 15.91
C VAL A 183 5.67 -4.91 15.69
N ASP A 184 6.79 -5.62 15.85
CA ASP A 184 8.12 -5.04 15.63
C ASP A 184 8.31 -4.60 14.17
N TYR A 185 7.80 -5.41 13.24
CA TYR A 185 7.77 -5.05 11.84
C TYR A 185 6.96 -3.76 11.59
N LEU A 186 5.77 -3.62 12.19
CA LEU A 186 4.89 -2.45 12.04
C LEU A 186 5.45 -1.15 12.64
N ARG A 187 6.32 -1.23 13.65
CA ARG A 187 7.08 -0.08 14.17
C ARG A 187 8.33 0.24 13.35
N GLY A 188 8.64 -0.55 12.32
CA GLY A 188 9.86 -0.43 11.53
C GLY A 188 11.12 -0.86 12.29
N GLY A 189 10.98 -1.77 13.25
CA GLY A 189 12.08 -2.29 14.07
C GLY A 189 13.00 -3.27 13.30
N PRO A 190 14.30 -3.30 13.64
CA PRO A 190 15.21 -4.36 13.21
C PRO A 190 14.90 -5.66 13.99
N LEU A 191 14.92 -6.82 13.30
CA LEU A 191 14.49 -8.10 13.89
C LEU A 191 15.41 -8.53 15.05
N GLU A 192 16.64 -8.05 15.05
CA GLU A 192 17.65 -8.24 16.07
C GLU A 192 17.18 -7.73 17.44
N MET A 193 16.34 -6.68 17.47
CA MET A 193 15.78 -6.16 18.72
C MET A 193 14.76 -7.11 19.35
N LEU A 194 14.21 -8.06 18.59
CA LEU A 194 13.26 -9.05 19.10
C LEU A 194 13.89 -9.99 20.13
N GLN A 195 15.19 -10.28 20.01
CA GLN A 195 15.90 -11.08 21.01
C GLN A 195 16.02 -10.34 22.35
N HIS A 196 15.93 -9.02 22.34
CA HIS A 196 16.08 -8.17 23.51
C HIS A 196 14.74 -7.54 23.97
N GLN A 197 13.63 -8.27 23.79
CA GLN A 197 12.28 -7.80 24.11
C GLN A 197 12.15 -7.21 25.54
N LYS A 198 12.86 -7.79 26.51
CA LYS A 198 12.90 -7.34 27.91
C LYS A 198 13.24 -5.86 28.07
N ASN A 199 14.04 -5.32 27.15
CA ASN A 199 14.53 -3.95 27.21
C ASN A 199 13.61 -2.95 26.48
N PHE A 200 12.93 -3.40 25.42
CA PHE A 200 12.22 -2.49 24.51
C PHE A 200 10.70 -2.50 24.68
N LYS A 201 10.14 -3.49 25.38
CA LYS A 201 8.69 -3.66 25.61
C LYS A 201 7.88 -3.45 24.32
N ILE A 202 8.26 -4.14 23.24
CA ILE A 202 7.67 -3.96 21.91
C ILE A 202 6.18 -4.33 21.91
N LEU A 203 5.84 -5.39 22.66
CA LEU A 203 4.49 -5.90 22.87
C LEU A 203 4.31 -6.00 24.39
N GLN A 204 3.29 -5.32 24.91
CA GLN A 204 2.95 -5.30 26.31
C GLN A 204 1.61 -6.01 26.51
N LEU A 205 1.55 -6.86 27.53
CA LEU A 205 0.30 -7.48 27.96
C LEU A 205 -0.16 -6.77 29.22
N ASP A 206 -1.44 -6.46 29.28
CA ASP A 206 -2.05 -5.76 30.41
C ASP A 206 -3.44 -6.35 30.71
N ILE A 207 -4.02 -5.92 31.83
CA ILE A 207 -5.36 -6.31 32.27
C ILE A 207 -6.25 -5.07 32.25
N LYS A 208 -6.97 -4.87 31.15
CA LYS A 208 -7.90 -3.76 30.99
C LYS A 208 -9.06 -3.90 31.98
N ASN A 209 -9.30 -2.84 32.74
CA ASN A 209 -10.35 -2.76 33.76
C ASN A 209 -10.30 -3.91 34.79
N ASN A 210 -9.12 -4.48 35.04
CA ASN A 210 -8.92 -5.67 35.89
C ASN A 210 -9.69 -6.93 35.45
N ILE A 211 -10.22 -6.97 34.22
CA ILE A 211 -11.09 -8.06 33.75
C ILE A 211 -10.60 -8.67 32.43
N TYR A 212 -10.17 -7.84 31.48
CA TYR A 212 -9.91 -8.28 30.10
C TYR A 212 -8.40 -8.31 29.81
N LEU A 213 -7.91 -9.40 29.23
CA LEU A 213 -6.55 -9.46 28.72
C LEU A 213 -6.41 -8.50 27.53
N SER A 214 -5.44 -7.59 27.58
CA SER A 214 -5.17 -6.66 26.48
C SER A 214 -3.74 -6.72 25.97
N TYR A 215 -3.59 -6.46 24.67
CA TYR A 215 -2.32 -6.41 23.95
C TYR A 215 -2.08 -4.96 23.56
N LYS A 216 -1.05 -4.34 24.12
CA LYS A 216 -0.65 -2.95 23.86
C LYS A 216 0.64 -2.92 23.06
N PHE A 217 0.65 -2.14 22.00
CA PHE A 217 1.84 -1.97 21.17
C PHE A 217 1.82 -0.65 20.39
N LYS A 218 2.93 -0.37 19.71
CA LYS A 218 3.12 0.85 18.92
C LYS A 218 3.11 0.52 17.43
N VAL A 219 2.40 1.31 16.64
CA VAL A 219 2.41 1.26 15.17
C VAL A 219 2.79 2.63 14.62
N LEU A 220 3.47 2.69 13.47
CA LEU A 220 3.91 3.97 12.93
C LEU A 220 2.73 4.89 12.58
N LYS A 221 2.92 6.19 12.79
CA LYS A 221 2.09 7.23 12.19
C LYS A 221 2.38 7.32 10.69
N PRO A 222 1.46 7.90 9.89
CA PRO A 222 1.71 8.23 8.50
C PRO A 222 2.98 9.06 8.34
N LEU A 223 3.80 8.70 7.35
CA LEU A 223 4.98 9.46 6.94
C LEU A 223 4.71 10.04 5.56
N THR A 224 3.80 11.01 5.48
CA THR A 224 3.31 11.61 4.22
C THR A 224 4.36 12.49 3.55
N LEU A 225 5.06 13.31 4.33
CA LEU A 225 6.04 14.29 3.83
C LEU A 225 7.22 14.38 4.80
N ILE A 226 8.45 14.35 4.28
CA ILE A 226 9.65 14.68 5.04
C ILE A 226 10.23 16.00 4.56
N ILE A 227 10.56 16.88 5.52
CA ILE A 227 11.23 18.15 5.27
C ILE A 227 12.59 18.12 5.98
N HIS A 228 13.66 18.29 5.21
CA HIS A 228 15.00 18.48 5.75
C HIS A 228 15.24 19.98 5.96
N SER A 229 15.24 20.41 7.22
CA SER A 229 15.45 21.82 7.59
C SER A 229 16.20 21.93 8.91
N SER A 230 17.13 22.87 8.97
CA SER A 230 17.83 23.26 10.20
C SER A 230 17.03 24.27 11.05
N GLN A 231 15.90 24.77 10.54
CA GLN A 231 15.06 25.72 11.24
C GLN A 231 14.49 25.08 12.50
N GLN A 232 14.63 25.77 13.64
CA GLN A 232 13.98 25.36 14.87
C GLN A 232 12.48 25.66 14.78
N LEU A 233 11.67 24.63 14.99
CA LEU A 233 10.22 24.75 15.02
C LEU A 233 9.73 24.98 16.44
N ASN A 234 8.69 25.80 16.57
CA ASN A 234 7.89 25.81 17.79
C ASN A 234 7.28 24.41 18.01
N ASN A 235 7.30 23.92 19.26
CA ASN A 235 6.75 22.62 19.64
C ASN A 235 5.28 22.44 19.23
N SER A 236 4.47 23.49 19.25
CA SER A 236 3.07 23.46 18.82
C SER A 236 2.95 23.13 17.33
N ILE A 237 3.69 23.87 16.49
CA ILE A 237 3.73 23.67 15.03
C ILE A 237 4.23 22.27 14.71
N LYS A 238 5.33 21.85 15.35
CA LYS A 238 5.91 20.51 15.18
C LYS A 238 4.89 19.40 15.48
N LYS A 239 4.11 19.55 16.56
CA LYS A 239 3.07 18.58 16.93
C LYS A 239 1.96 18.50 15.88
N GLU A 240 1.48 19.64 15.39
CA GLU A 240 0.41 19.66 14.36
C GLU A 240 0.91 19.09 13.02
N LEU A 241 2.14 19.45 12.60
CA LEU A 241 2.78 18.85 11.42
C LEU A 241 2.87 17.32 11.55
N MET A 242 3.36 16.82 12.68
CA MET A 242 3.50 15.38 12.93
C MET A 242 2.15 14.65 12.90
N LYS A 243 1.09 15.26 13.43
CA LYS A 243 -0.28 14.73 13.38
C LYS A 243 -0.78 14.58 11.95
N ASN A 244 -0.42 15.50 11.07
CA ASN A 244 -0.72 15.44 9.63
C ASN A 244 0.26 14.57 8.82
N GLY A 245 1.21 13.91 9.49
CA GLY A 245 2.21 13.05 8.86
C GLY A 245 3.35 13.80 8.16
N VAL A 246 3.58 15.06 8.54
CA VAL A 246 4.70 15.89 8.10
C VAL A 246 5.82 15.83 9.14
N TRP A 247 7.01 15.45 8.70
CA TRP A 247 8.13 15.19 9.58
C TRP A 247 9.32 16.07 9.22
N VAL A 248 9.78 16.86 10.18
CA VAL A 248 10.89 17.79 9.99
C VAL A 248 12.14 17.26 10.68
N PHE A 249 13.19 17.04 9.90
CA PHE A 249 14.47 16.53 10.37
C PHE A 249 15.57 17.55 10.13
N SER A 250 16.42 17.76 11.14
CA SER A 250 17.67 18.52 11.01
C SER A 250 18.78 17.70 10.33
N ASN A 251 18.72 16.37 10.48
CA ASN A 251 19.57 15.41 9.78
C ASN A 251 18.69 14.34 9.17
N LEU A 252 18.83 14.13 7.86
CA LEU A 252 18.06 13.09 7.19
C LEU A 252 18.41 11.70 7.73
N PRO A 253 17.41 10.82 7.92
CA PRO A 253 17.66 9.42 8.23
C PRO A 253 18.40 8.74 7.06
N GLU A 254 19.08 7.63 7.35
CA GLU A 254 19.82 6.85 6.33
C GLU A 254 18.90 6.38 5.19
N ILE A 255 17.69 5.95 5.53
CA ILE A 255 16.61 5.68 4.58
C ILE A 255 15.47 6.66 4.88
N VAL A 256 14.99 7.35 3.85
CA VAL A 256 13.86 8.28 3.92
C VAL A 256 12.56 7.52 3.59
N PRO A 257 11.72 7.18 4.58
CA PRO A 257 10.62 6.23 4.42
C PRO A 257 9.31 6.85 3.89
N THR A 258 9.37 7.99 3.21
CA THR A 258 8.20 8.70 2.67
C THR A 258 8.30 8.83 1.16
N GLU A 259 7.19 9.05 0.46
CA GLU A 259 7.16 9.31 -0.97
C GLU A 259 7.73 10.70 -1.34
N TYR A 260 7.66 11.71 -0.47
CA TYR A 260 8.05 13.09 -0.78
C TYR A 260 9.12 13.63 0.16
N LEU A 261 10.18 14.20 -0.40
CA LEU A 261 11.25 14.83 0.36
C LEU A 261 11.45 16.28 -0.09
N ILE A 262 11.32 17.23 0.83
CA ILE A 262 11.74 18.62 0.62
C ILE A 262 13.13 18.79 1.22
N THR A 263 14.11 19.21 0.41
CA THR A 263 15.46 19.43 0.89
C THR A 263 16.25 20.40 0.02
N ARG A 264 17.02 21.30 0.65
CA ARG A 264 18.02 22.15 -0.02
C ARG A 264 19.32 21.40 -0.36
N LYS A 265 19.49 20.17 0.16
CA LYS A 265 20.69 19.38 -0.09
C LYS A 265 20.59 18.76 -1.48
N LYS A 266 21.61 18.94 -2.31
CA LYS A 266 21.71 18.19 -3.57
C LYS A 266 21.89 16.70 -3.25
N LEU A 267 20.88 15.90 -3.58
CA LEU A 267 20.87 14.45 -3.38
C LEU A 267 20.88 13.74 -4.73
N GLU A 268 21.51 12.57 -4.77
CA GLU A 268 21.47 11.70 -5.95
C GLU A 268 20.14 10.93 -5.97
N ILE A 269 19.32 11.19 -7.00
CA ILE A 269 17.91 10.77 -7.09
C ILE A 269 17.75 9.25 -7.29
N TRP A 270 18.77 8.57 -7.81
CA TRP A 270 18.74 7.12 -8.06
C TRP A 270 19.16 6.29 -6.84
N ASN A 271 19.63 6.93 -5.77
CA ASN A 271 20.01 6.26 -4.53
C ASN A 271 18.75 5.72 -3.82
N GLY A 272 18.70 4.41 -3.59
CA GLY A 272 17.62 3.70 -2.89
C GLY A 272 17.32 4.22 -1.49
N ARG A 273 18.19 5.06 -0.93
CA ARG A 273 17.97 5.81 0.32
C ARG A 273 16.87 6.86 0.22
N TYR A 274 16.62 7.44 -0.95
CA TYR A 274 15.74 8.59 -1.11
C TYR A 274 14.49 8.29 -1.97
N PRO A 275 13.38 9.04 -1.77
CA PRO A 275 12.24 8.99 -2.67
C PRO A 275 12.60 9.47 -4.08
N LEU A 276 11.73 9.14 -5.04
CA LEU A 276 11.83 9.72 -6.37
C LEU A 276 11.40 11.20 -6.39
N LYS A 277 10.41 11.56 -5.56
CA LYS A 277 9.85 12.91 -5.49
C LYS A 277 10.64 13.74 -4.48
N ILE A 278 11.76 14.30 -4.94
CA ILE A 278 12.64 15.19 -4.16
C ILE A 278 12.55 16.60 -4.72
N TYR A 279 12.36 17.59 -3.85
CA TYR A 279 12.19 18.99 -4.25
C TYR A 279 13.12 19.91 -3.47
N ASP A 280 13.79 20.80 -4.19
CA ASP A 280 14.61 21.88 -3.63
C ASP A 280 13.76 23.12 -3.42
N LYS A 281 13.10 23.18 -2.26
CA LYS A 281 12.20 24.28 -1.88
C LYS A 281 12.28 24.61 -0.41
N GLU A 282 11.95 25.86 -0.10
CA GLU A 282 11.56 26.26 1.25
C GLU A 282 10.07 25.99 1.44
N ALA A 283 9.74 25.34 2.56
CA ALA A 283 8.37 25.16 3.00
C ALA A 283 8.12 26.12 4.16
N SER A 284 7.12 27.00 4.04
CA SER A 284 6.59 27.71 5.22
C SER A 284 5.78 26.71 6.04
N PHE A 285 6.24 26.46 7.26
CA PHE A 285 5.66 25.45 8.14
C PHE A 285 4.26 25.83 8.61
N GLU A 286 4.01 27.12 8.81
CA GLU A 286 2.72 27.68 9.17
C GLU A 286 1.67 27.35 8.11
N ASN A 287 2.08 27.36 6.84
CA ASN A 287 1.23 26.98 5.71
C ASN A 287 1.02 25.47 5.61
N LEU A 288 1.63 24.62 6.44
CA LEU A 288 1.42 23.17 6.41
C LEU A 288 0.69 22.65 7.66
N GLU A 289 0.34 23.54 8.59
CA GLU A 289 -0.36 23.19 9.82
C GLU A 289 -1.78 22.69 9.56
N SER A 290 -2.50 23.31 8.62
CA SER A 290 -3.83 22.85 8.25
C SER A 290 -3.74 21.71 7.24
N GLU A 291 -4.63 20.74 7.41
CA GLU A 291 -4.73 19.60 6.51
C GLU A 291 -5.00 20.03 5.06
N GLU A 292 -5.87 21.03 4.87
CA GLU A 292 -6.16 21.61 3.56
C GLU A 292 -4.92 22.16 2.88
N ASN A 293 -4.15 23.01 3.57
CA ASN A 293 -2.97 23.62 2.97
C ASN A 293 -1.89 22.58 2.69
N LEU A 294 -1.73 21.57 3.56
CA LEU A 294 -0.84 20.45 3.30
C LEU A 294 -1.22 19.73 2.01
N PHE A 295 -2.48 19.35 1.81
CA PHE A 295 -2.86 18.64 0.60
C PHE A 295 -2.81 19.51 -0.65
N CYS A 296 -3.10 20.81 -0.55
CA CYS A 296 -2.85 21.77 -1.63
C CYS A 296 -1.36 21.83 -2.00
N PHE A 297 -0.47 21.84 -1.01
CA PHE A 297 0.98 21.77 -1.23
C PHE A 297 1.38 20.45 -1.90
N MET A 298 0.86 19.32 -1.43
CA MET A 298 1.13 17.99 -2.01
C MET A 298 0.63 17.87 -3.45
N ILE A 299 -0.52 18.45 -3.79
CA ILE A 299 -1.02 18.54 -5.17
C ILE A 299 -0.03 19.32 -6.05
N ASN A 300 0.53 20.42 -5.56
CA ASN A 300 1.55 21.17 -6.30
C ASN A 300 2.81 20.33 -6.51
N LEU A 301 3.24 19.55 -5.51
CA LEU A 301 4.34 18.60 -5.66
C LEU A 301 4.06 17.55 -6.75
N GLU A 302 2.83 17.03 -6.85
CA GLU A 302 2.46 16.11 -7.95
C GLU A 302 2.54 16.78 -9.32
N LYS A 303 2.04 18.01 -9.44
CA LYS A 303 2.16 18.78 -10.68
C LYS A 303 3.62 18.98 -11.05
N GLU A 304 4.46 19.38 -10.11
CA GLU A 304 5.90 19.55 -10.35
C GLU A 304 6.59 18.24 -10.72
N PHE A 305 6.20 17.13 -10.10
CA PHE A 305 6.73 15.82 -10.45
C PHE A 305 6.38 15.47 -11.90
N LEU A 306 5.12 15.61 -12.30
CA LEU A 306 4.69 15.41 -13.67
C LEU A 306 5.38 16.39 -14.64
N GLN A 307 5.63 17.64 -14.25
CA GLN A 307 6.43 18.60 -15.03
C GLN A 307 7.86 18.11 -15.23
N SER A 308 8.49 17.55 -14.19
CA SER A 308 9.88 17.04 -14.25
C SER A 308 10.05 15.83 -15.19
N LEU A 309 8.95 15.20 -15.59
CA LEU A 309 8.92 14.15 -16.60
C LEU A 309 8.76 14.69 -18.04
N ASP A 310 8.77 16.02 -18.20
CA ASP A 310 8.48 16.79 -19.43
C ASP A 310 7.05 16.62 -19.95
N ILE A 311 6.07 16.48 -19.05
CA ILE A 311 4.68 16.15 -19.42
C ILE A 311 3.77 17.39 -19.37
N LEU A 312 3.85 18.18 -18.30
CA LEU A 312 2.81 19.15 -17.93
C LEU A 312 2.78 20.52 -18.63
N PRO A 313 3.81 21.08 -19.29
CA PRO A 313 3.76 22.50 -19.65
C PRO A 313 2.68 22.88 -20.69
N LYS A 314 1.93 21.94 -21.28
CA LYS A 314 0.94 22.21 -22.36
C LYS A 314 -0.30 21.28 -22.41
N GLN A 315 -0.51 20.39 -21.43
CA GLN A 315 -1.56 19.37 -21.53
C GLN A 315 -2.67 19.60 -20.50
N ASN A 316 -3.91 19.66 -20.98
CA ASN A 316 -5.10 19.51 -20.15
C ASN A 316 -5.37 18.02 -19.90
N PHE A 317 -5.99 17.67 -18.78
CA PHE A 317 -6.37 16.28 -18.51
C PHE A 317 -7.88 16.11 -18.69
N ALA A 318 -8.30 14.96 -19.23
CA ALA A 318 -9.66 14.49 -18.97
C ALA A 318 -9.62 13.19 -18.16
N PHE A 319 -10.26 13.23 -17.00
CA PHE A 319 -10.44 12.08 -16.14
C PHE A 319 -11.81 11.48 -16.42
N ILE A 320 -11.83 10.28 -17.00
CA ILE A 320 -13.04 9.67 -17.53
C ILE A 320 -13.37 8.40 -16.75
N ILE A 321 -14.60 8.32 -16.25
CA ILE A 321 -15.13 7.11 -15.64
C ILE A 321 -16.28 6.58 -16.50
N PHE A 322 -16.14 5.34 -16.97
CA PHE A 322 -17.25 4.58 -17.53
C PHE A 322 -17.77 3.60 -16.49
N SER A 323 -19.01 3.77 -16.05
CA SER A 323 -19.64 2.86 -15.11
C SER A 323 -21.17 2.92 -15.16
N LYS A 324 -21.82 1.76 -15.09
CA LYS A 324 -23.27 1.70 -14.84
C LYS A 324 -23.61 1.87 -13.36
N ASN A 325 -22.64 1.72 -12.46
CA ASN A 325 -22.84 1.84 -11.02
C ASN A 325 -22.70 3.32 -10.61
N PRO A 326 -23.73 3.92 -9.98
CA PRO A 326 -23.66 5.29 -9.45
C PRO A 326 -22.50 5.51 -8.46
N ASP A 327 -22.10 4.50 -7.70
CA ASP A 327 -21.09 4.63 -6.64
C ASP A 327 -19.69 4.89 -7.19
N ASP A 328 -19.40 4.44 -8.41
CA ASP A 328 -18.13 4.75 -9.09
C ASP A 328 -18.10 6.20 -9.60
N LYS A 329 -19.27 6.82 -9.74
CA LYS A 329 -19.45 8.17 -10.29
C LYS A 329 -19.32 9.26 -9.23
N LYS A 330 -18.86 8.94 -8.03
CA LYS A 330 -18.68 9.95 -6.97
C LYS A 330 -17.66 11.03 -7.35
N PHE A 331 -16.68 10.71 -8.18
CA PHE A 331 -15.74 11.70 -8.75
C PHE A 331 -16.43 12.71 -9.69
N CYS A 332 -17.54 12.34 -10.33
CA CYS A 332 -18.27 13.23 -11.25
C CYS A 332 -18.80 14.46 -10.53
N ASN A 333 -19.06 14.36 -9.23
CA ASN A 333 -19.47 15.48 -8.39
C ASN A 333 -18.34 16.49 -8.11
N MET A 334 -17.14 16.27 -8.66
CA MET A 334 -15.98 17.17 -8.56
C MET A 334 -15.76 18.03 -9.81
N GLU A 335 -16.65 17.94 -10.81
CA GLU A 335 -16.53 18.74 -12.04
C GLU A 335 -16.38 20.24 -11.73
N GLY A 336 -15.43 20.89 -12.42
CA GLY A 336 -15.13 22.32 -12.26
C GLY A 336 -14.30 22.71 -11.03
N ARG A 337 -13.97 21.78 -10.13
CA ARG A 337 -13.15 22.08 -8.94
C ARG A 337 -11.66 22.21 -9.24
N VAL A 338 -11.14 21.38 -10.14
CA VAL A 338 -9.72 21.39 -10.50
C VAL A 338 -9.56 22.00 -11.88
N GLN A 339 -8.99 23.21 -11.94
CA GLN A 339 -8.92 24.01 -13.17
C GLN A 339 -8.26 23.28 -14.36
N ASP A 340 -7.32 22.38 -14.08
CA ASP A 340 -6.53 21.68 -15.12
C ASP A 340 -7.11 20.32 -15.53
N ILE A 341 -8.22 19.88 -14.91
CA ILE A 341 -8.79 18.54 -15.10
C ILE A 341 -10.28 18.64 -15.44
N LYS A 342 -10.63 18.20 -16.64
CA LYS A 342 -12.02 17.94 -17.02
C LYS A 342 -12.44 16.56 -16.53
N ILE A 343 -13.49 16.48 -15.71
CA ILE A 343 -13.99 15.18 -15.21
C ILE A 343 -15.22 14.81 -16.02
N LEU A 344 -15.23 13.62 -16.62
CA LEU A 344 -16.31 13.16 -17.49
C LEU A 344 -16.80 11.79 -17.07
N CYS A 345 -18.11 11.62 -17.10
CA CYS A 345 -18.74 10.39 -16.63
C CYS A 345 -19.72 9.85 -17.66
N ASP A 346 -19.42 8.64 -18.12
CA ASP A 346 -20.02 8.03 -19.30
C ASP A 346 -20.18 8.99 -20.49
N PRO A 347 -19.12 9.73 -20.88
CA PRO A 347 -19.21 10.61 -22.05
C PRO A 347 -19.53 9.82 -23.32
N LYS A 348 -20.08 10.50 -24.32
CA LYS A 348 -20.22 9.92 -25.65
C LYS A 348 -18.84 9.81 -26.30
N GLU A 349 -18.70 8.89 -27.25
CA GLU A 349 -17.44 8.69 -27.98
C GLU A 349 -16.95 9.99 -28.65
N ASN A 350 -17.86 10.78 -29.22
CA ASN A 350 -17.53 12.08 -29.81
C ASN A 350 -16.91 13.05 -28.80
N ASP A 351 -17.37 13.04 -27.54
CA ASP A 351 -16.79 13.90 -26.50
C ASP A 351 -15.35 13.46 -26.20
N VAL A 352 -15.08 12.14 -26.18
CA VAL A 352 -13.72 11.61 -25.99
C VAL A 352 -12.80 12.04 -27.14
N ILE A 353 -13.28 11.91 -28.38
CA ILE A 353 -12.55 12.32 -29.59
C ILE A 353 -12.25 13.83 -29.56
N GLU A 354 -13.24 14.66 -29.24
CA GLU A 354 -13.07 16.11 -29.15
C GLU A 354 -11.98 16.49 -28.14
N ASN A 355 -11.96 15.87 -26.96
CA ASN A 355 -10.92 16.12 -25.97
C ASN A 355 -9.53 15.69 -26.45
N LEU A 356 -9.41 14.56 -27.16
CA LEU A 356 -8.15 14.11 -27.76
C LEU A 356 -7.63 15.08 -28.83
N GLN A 357 -8.53 15.59 -29.67
CA GLN A 357 -8.24 16.61 -30.69
C GLN A 357 -7.80 17.94 -30.07
N ASN A 358 -8.38 18.31 -28.92
CA ASN A 358 -7.97 19.45 -28.10
C ASN A 358 -6.69 19.22 -27.28
N ASN A 359 -5.92 18.19 -27.63
CA ASN A 359 -4.63 17.86 -27.02
C ASN A 359 -4.70 17.52 -25.52
N CYS A 360 -5.86 17.06 -25.05
CA CYS A 360 -5.99 16.56 -23.69
C CYS A 360 -5.41 15.14 -23.58
N PHE A 361 -4.84 14.81 -22.42
CA PHE A 361 -4.50 13.44 -22.07
C PHE A 361 -5.66 12.77 -21.33
N MET A 362 -6.08 11.60 -21.81
CA MET A 362 -7.21 10.86 -21.28
C MET A 362 -6.76 9.85 -20.24
N VAL A 363 -7.28 9.97 -19.02
CA VAL A 363 -7.15 8.97 -17.95
C VAL A 363 -8.50 8.27 -17.83
N ILE A 364 -8.62 7.06 -18.40
CA ILE A 364 -9.88 6.36 -18.53
C ILE A 364 -9.93 5.14 -17.60
N PHE A 365 -10.90 5.14 -16.70
CA PHE A 365 -11.28 3.98 -15.89
C PHE A 365 -12.57 3.38 -16.42
N ASP A 366 -12.52 2.12 -16.86
CA ASP A 366 -13.63 1.46 -17.54
C ASP A 366 -14.13 0.23 -16.77
N ARG A 367 -15.28 0.38 -16.11
CA ARG A 367 -15.86 -0.72 -15.33
C ARG A 367 -16.27 -1.84 -16.28
N HIS A 368 -15.75 -3.03 -15.98
CA HIS A 368 -15.91 -4.24 -16.77
C HIS A 368 -15.31 -4.17 -18.19
N GLY A 369 -14.52 -3.15 -18.52
CA GLY A 369 -13.91 -3.04 -19.86
C GLY A 369 -14.93 -2.87 -20.99
N CYS A 370 -16.11 -2.35 -20.69
CA CYS A 370 -17.24 -2.27 -21.63
C CYS A 370 -16.94 -1.38 -22.85
N LYS A 371 -15.93 -0.52 -22.77
CA LYS A 371 -15.55 0.42 -23.83
C LYS A 371 -14.33 -0.02 -24.63
N LYS A 372 -13.90 -1.29 -24.50
CA LYS A 372 -12.74 -1.83 -25.22
C LYS A 372 -12.74 -1.48 -26.71
N GLU A 373 -13.84 -1.68 -27.44
CA GLU A 373 -13.87 -1.45 -28.89
C GLU A 373 -13.68 0.03 -29.27
N MET A 374 -14.28 0.95 -28.51
CA MET A 374 -14.03 2.38 -28.65
C MET A 374 -12.56 2.71 -28.35
N ILE A 375 -11.96 2.09 -27.32
CA ILE A 375 -10.54 2.30 -27.04
C ILE A 375 -9.66 1.73 -28.16
N ASN A 376 -10.02 0.59 -28.74
CA ASN A 376 -9.28 -0.02 -29.86
C ASN A 376 -9.24 0.90 -31.08
N SER A 377 -10.37 1.52 -31.44
CA SER A 377 -10.46 2.42 -32.59
C SER A 377 -9.59 3.66 -32.40
N LEU A 378 -9.53 4.19 -31.17
CA LEU A 378 -8.73 5.38 -30.83
C LEU A 378 -7.25 5.09 -30.61
N TRP A 379 -6.89 3.86 -30.22
CA TRP A 379 -5.54 3.53 -29.77
C TRP A 379 -4.47 3.80 -30.84
N ASN A 380 -4.72 3.40 -32.09
CA ASN A 380 -3.73 3.52 -33.16
C ASN A 380 -3.30 4.97 -33.45
N GLU A 381 -4.24 5.91 -33.34
CA GLU A 381 -4.00 7.33 -33.59
C GLU A 381 -3.52 8.07 -32.33
N TYR A 382 -4.01 7.67 -31.15
CA TYR A 382 -3.86 8.45 -29.93
C TYR A 382 -3.15 7.72 -28.77
N LYS A 383 -2.45 6.59 -29.00
CA LYS A 383 -1.82 5.78 -27.94
C LYS A 383 -1.01 6.57 -26.90
N GLU A 384 -0.28 7.61 -27.33
CA GLU A 384 0.55 8.41 -26.40
C GLU A 384 -0.26 9.37 -25.53
N LYS A 385 -1.54 9.59 -25.85
CA LYS A 385 -2.48 10.47 -25.13
C LYS A 385 -3.53 9.71 -24.32
N ILE A 386 -3.55 8.39 -24.39
CA ILE A 386 -4.55 7.56 -23.71
C ILE A 386 -3.86 6.72 -22.63
N PHE A 387 -4.47 6.71 -21.46
CA PHE A 387 -4.36 5.69 -20.44
C PHE A 387 -5.73 5.03 -20.29
N TRP A 388 -5.76 3.70 -20.28
CA TRP A 388 -7.01 2.96 -20.07
C TRP A 388 -6.78 1.78 -19.12
N GLU A 389 -7.56 1.76 -18.04
CA GLU A 389 -7.59 0.68 -17.06
C GLU A 389 -9.00 0.10 -16.96
N PRO A 390 -9.23 -1.12 -17.50
CA PRO A 390 -10.44 -1.86 -17.22
C PRO A 390 -10.39 -2.46 -15.80
N TYR A 391 -11.48 -2.36 -15.06
CA TYR A 391 -11.54 -2.81 -13.67
C TYR A 391 -12.86 -3.52 -13.33
N GLY A 392 -12.81 -4.46 -12.38
CA GLY A 392 -13.98 -5.18 -11.85
C GLY A 392 -14.45 -4.60 -10.51
N GLY A 393 -15.70 -4.86 -10.12
CA GLY A 393 -16.30 -4.28 -8.91
C GLY A 393 -15.61 -4.65 -7.59
N GLY A 394 -14.91 -5.80 -7.54
CA GLY A 394 -14.13 -6.23 -6.37
C GLY A 394 -12.64 -5.87 -6.42
N THR A 395 -12.20 -5.11 -7.43
CA THR A 395 -10.79 -4.75 -7.59
C THR A 395 -10.36 -3.61 -6.68
N SER A 396 -9.06 -3.51 -6.40
CA SER A 396 -8.51 -2.37 -5.66
C SER A 396 -8.78 -1.05 -6.36
N THR A 397 -8.82 -1.01 -7.69
CA THR A 397 -9.21 0.18 -8.45
C THR A 397 -10.68 0.55 -8.23
N ALA A 398 -11.61 -0.42 -8.24
CA ALA A 398 -13.00 -0.13 -7.86
C ALA A 398 -13.09 0.45 -6.44
N PHE A 399 -12.37 -0.14 -5.49
CA PHE A 399 -12.36 0.33 -4.11
C PHE A 399 -11.84 1.78 -4.00
N THR A 400 -10.73 2.10 -4.68
CA THR A 400 -10.18 3.46 -4.75
C THR A 400 -11.16 4.46 -5.37
N LEU A 401 -11.94 4.04 -6.37
CA LEU A 401 -12.92 4.91 -7.03
C LEU A 401 -14.24 5.07 -6.24
N GLN A 402 -14.63 4.05 -5.46
CA GLN A 402 -15.89 4.04 -4.70
C GLN A 402 -15.76 4.67 -3.31
N ILE A 403 -14.62 4.48 -2.64
CA ILE A 403 -14.38 4.94 -1.28
C ILE A 403 -13.45 6.14 -1.31
N LEU A 404 -14.05 7.27 -1.70
CA LEU A 404 -13.33 8.54 -1.78
C LEU A 404 -13.03 9.09 -0.38
N PRO A 405 -11.91 9.83 -0.22
CA PRO A 405 -11.70 10.66 0.96
C PRO A 405 -12.89 11.59 1.19
N THR A 406 -13.22 11.96 2.43
CA THR A 406 -14.39 12.83 2.68
C THR A 406 -14.13 14.30 2.35
N THR A 407 -12.91 14.77 2.56
CA THR A 407 -12.53 16.17 2.37
C THR A 407 -12.17 16.45 0.91
N SER A 408 -12.50 17.65 0.43
CA SER A 408 -12.28 18.04 -0.99
C SER A 408 -10.80 17.94 -1.39
N TYR A 409 -9.91 18.52 -0.60
CA TYR A 409 -8.47 18.54 -0.88
C TYR A 409 -7.83 17.14 -0.92
N ARG A 410 -8.30 16.18 -0.11
CA ARG A 410 -7.83 14.79 -0.20
C ARG A 410 -8.35 14.09 -1.46
N LYS A 411 -9.58 14.37 -1.88
CA LYS A 411 -10.11 13.86 -3.16
C LYS A 411 -9.31 14.41 -4.33
N ASP A 412 -8.99 15.71 -4.30
CA ASP A 412 -8.19 16.37 -5.33
C ASP A 412 -6.77 15.78 -5.37
N TYR A 413 -6.17 15.53 -4.20
CA TYR A 413 -4.87 14.86 -4.11
C TYR A 413 -4.90 13.42 -4.63
N LEU A 414 -5.94 12.64 -4.30
CA LEU A 414 -6.12 11.29 -4.85
C LEU A 414 -6.27 11.34 -6.37
N LEU A 415 -7.04 12.29 -6.90
CA LEU A 415 -7.21 12.50 -8.34
C LEU A 415 -5.86 12.77 -9.04
N TRP A 416 -5.06 13.69 -8.50
CA TRP A 416 -3.70 13.97 -9.00
C TRP A 416 -2.76 12.78 -8.86
N SER A 417 -2.89 11.98 -7.81
CA SER A 417 -2.09 10.77 -7.59
C SER A 417 -2.45 9.67 -8.60
N LEU A 418 -3.74 9.53 -8.94
CA LEU A 418 -4.24 8.64 -9.98
C LEU A 418 -3.74 9.06 -11.36
N ILE A 419 -3.82 10.36 -11.68
CA ILE A 419 -3.27 10.92 -12.92
C ILE A 419 -1.78 10.66 -13.01
N SER A 420 -1.02 10.99 -11.96
CA SER A 420 0.43 10.77 -11.92
C SER A 420 0.78 9.30 -12.15
N SER A 421 0.02 8.39 -11.55
CA SER A 421 0.21 6.94 -11.75
C SER A 421 -0.15 6.48 -13.16
N ALA A 422 -1.22 7.00 -13.74
CA ALA A 422 -1.65 6.73 -15.12
C ALA A 422 -0.58 7.15 -16.14
N PHE A 423 0.15 8.24 -15.87
CA PHE A 423 1.22 8.74 -16.73
C PHE A 423 2.52 7.96 -16.64
N LEU A 424 2.82 7.41 -15.46
CA LEU A 424 4.09 6.75 -15.23
C LEU A 424 4.22 5.50 -16.11
N LYS A 425 5.15 5.54 -17.06
CA LYS A 425 5.55 4.39 -17.87
C LYS A 425 6.42 3.47 -17.01
N VAL A 426 5.97 2.23 -16.82
CA VAL A 426 6.66 1.22 -16.00
C VAL A 426 7.06 0.06 -16.89
N ALA A 427 8.35 -0.29 -16.93
CA ALA A 427 8.81 -1.53 -17.54
C ALA A 427 9.06 -2.57 -16.44
N ILE A 428 8.58 -3.80 -16.63
CA ILE A 428 8.84 -4.91 -15.70
C ILE A 428 9.55 -6.02 -16.45
N LEU A 429 10.77 -6.30 -16.03
CA LEU A 429 11.63 -7.37 -16.53
C LEU A 429 11.57 -8.50 -15.49
N ASP A 430 10.66 -9.45 -15.68
CA ASP A 430 10.56 -10.67 -14.87
C ASP A 430 10.04 -11.82 -15.75
N GLU A 431 10.82 -12.89 -15.81
CA GLU A 431 10.53 -14.05 -16.65
C GLU A 431 9.21 -14.74 -16.26
N ARG A 432 8.86 -14.78 -14.97
CA ARG A 432 7.62 -15.40 -14.50
C ARG A 432 6.40 -14.58 -14.89
N ILE A 433 6.50 -13.26 -14.78
CA ILE A 433 5.42 -12.35 -15.22
C ILE A 433 5.23 -12.47 -16.73
N GLN A 434 6.31 -12.48 -17.51
CA GLN A 434 6.25 -12.66 -18.96
C GLN A 434 5.55 -13.98 -19.32
N GLN A 435 5.96 -15.10 -18.71
CA GLN A 435 5.37 -16.41 -18.94
C GLN A 435 3.90 -16.51 -18.53
N ASN A 436 3.53 -15.91 -17.40
CA ASN A 436 2.17 -15.93 -16.89
C ASN A 436 1.19 -15.12 -17.77
N LEU A 437 1.70 -14.21 -18.61
CA LEU A 437 0.89 -13.28 -19.38
C LEU A 437 0.87 -13.55 -20.89
N LYS A 438 1.87 -14.24 -21.45
CA LYS A 438 2.06 -14.39 -22.91
C LYS A 438 0.81 -14.87 -23.67
N ASP A 439 0.06 -15.81 -23.10
CA ASP A 439 -1.13 -16.42 -23.72
C ASP A 439 -2.40 -16.14 -22.90
N LYS A 440 -2.34 -15.20 -21.96
CA LYS A 440 -3.44 -14.93 -21.03
C LYS A 440 -4.37 -13.87 -21.62
N ASN A 441 -5.65 -14.21 -21.76
CA ASN A 441 -6.70 -13.24 -22.01
C ASN A 441 -7.45 -12.93 -20.71
N TRP A 442 -7.86 -11.68 -20.54
CA TRP A 442 -8.66 -11.22 -19.42
C TRP A 442 -10.07 -10.88 -19.86
N LYS A 443 -11.01 -11.31 -19.02
CA LYS A 443 -12.43 -10.95 -19.11
C LYS A 443 -12.88 -10.33 -17.80
N TYR A 444 -13.43 -9.14 -17.87
CA TYR A 444 -13.92 -8.41 -16.71
C TYR A 444 -15.45 -8.49 -16.67
N SER A 445 -16.00 -9.44 -15.91
CA SER A 445 -17.45 -9.71 -15.88
C SER A 445 -18.00 -9.98 -17.30
N GLU A 446 -19.03 -9.25 -17.72
CA GLU A 446 -19.68 -9.35 -19.03
C GLU A 446 -18.91 -8.66 -20.17
N GLY A 447 -17.79 -7.99 -19.87
CA GLY A 447 -17.00 -7.29 -20.88
C GLY A 447 -16.32 -8.21 -21.90
N PRO A 448 -15.82 -7.63 -23.01
CA PRO A 448 -15.06 -8.35 -24.02
C PRO A 448 -13.72 -8.85 -23.47
N GLU A 449 -13.21 -9.94 -24.04
CA GLU A 449 -11.87 -10.44 -23.72
C GLU A 449 -10.78 -9.53 -24.31
N ILE A 450 -9.66 -9.38 -23.62
CA ILE A 450 -8.48 -8.66 -24.08
C ILE A 450 -7.20 -9.40 -23.70
N SER A 451 -6.16 -9.36 -24.55
CA SER A 451 -4.86 -9.89 -24.18
C SER A 451 -4.33 -9.16 -22.94
N ALA A 452 -3.78 -9.92 -21.99
CA ALA A 452 -3.24 -9.37 -20.76
C ALA A 452 -2.09 -8.39 -21.03
N LEU A 453 -1.21 -8.71 -21.98
CA LEU A 453 -0.10 -7.85 -22.38
C LEU A 453 -0.60 -6.55 -23.02
N GLU A 454 -1.61 -6.66 -23.90
CA GLU A 454 -2.23 -5.50 -24.53
C GLU A 454 -2.91 -4.59 -23.49
N CYS A 455 -3.63 -5.18 -22.54
CA CYS A 455 -4.25 -4.43 -21.44
C CYS A 455 -3.21 -3.71 -20.59
N LEU A 456 -2.11 -4.37 -20.22
CA LEU A 456 -1.03 -3.77 -19.45
C LEU A 456 -0.34 -2.64 -20.22
N GLU A 457 -0.11 -2.79 -21.52
CA GLU A 457 0.45 -1.73 -22.36
C GLU A 457 -0.45 -0.48 -22.34
N ARG A 458 -1.78 -0.66 -22.36
CA ARG A 458 -2.75 0.44 -22.22
C ARG A 458 -2.77 1.09 -20.84
N MET A 459 -2.37 0.33 -19.82
CA MET A 459 -2.09 0.82 -18.47
C MET A 459 -0.65 1.39 -18.33
N ARG A 460 0.11 1.48 -19.43
CA ARG A 460 1.52 1.91 -19.47
C ARG A 460 2.43 1.05 -18.60
N ILE A 461 2.15 -0.25 -18.56
CA ILE A 461 2.97 -1.28 -17.95
C ILE A 461 3.51 -2.14 -19.11
N TYR A 462 4.81 -2.07 -19.33
CA TYR A 462 5.48 -2.72 -20.44
C TYR A 462 6.18 -3.98 -19.96
N ILE A 463 5.72 -5.13 -20.42
CA ILE A 463 6.40 -6.41 -20.27
C ILE A 463 7.06 -6.73 -21.62
N PRO A 464 8.33 -7.16 -21.65
CA PRO A 464 8.97 -7.54 -22.90
C PRO A 464 8.16 -8.62 -23.65
N PRO A 465 7.96 -8.47 -24.97
CA PRO A 465 7.32 -9.52 -25.76
C PRO A 465 8.16 -10.82 -25.74
N PRO A 466 7.57 -12.00 -26.00
CA PRO A 466 8.29 -13.28 -25.95
C PRO A 466 9.51 -13.40 -26.87
N CYS A 467 9.65 -12.55 -27.89
CA CYS A 467 10.86 -12.50 -28.72
C CYS A 467 12.09 -11.94 -27.98
N ILE A 468 11.89 -11.33 -26.82
CA ILE A 468 12.92 -10.96 -25.85
C ILE A 468 12.79 -11.95 -24.69
N ASP A 469 13.52 -13.06 -24.80
CA ASP A 469 13.47 -14.15 -23.82
C ASP A 469 14.12 -13.71 -22.50
N LEU A 470 13.32 -13.56 -21.44
CA LEU A 470 13.84 -13.23 -20.11
C LEU A 470 14.35 -14.46 -19.35
N GLU A 471 14.10 -15.68 -19.82
CA GLU A 471 14.75 -16.88 -19.30
C GLU A 471 16.22 -16.93 -19.70
N HIS A 472 16.54 -16.45 -20.90
CA HIS A 472 17.89 -16.34 -21.47
C HIS A 472 18.17 -14.90 -21.94
N PRO A 473 18.28 -13.95 -20.99
CA PRO A 473 18.27 -12.52 -21.31
C PRO A 473 19.49 -12.09 -22.13
N GLU A 474 19.21 -11.43 -23.25
CA GLU A 474 20.23 -10.71 -24.04
C GLU A 474 20.17 -9.22 -23.70
N GLU A 475 21.25 -8.70 -23.11
CA GLU A 475 21.32 -7.33 -22.60
C GLU A 475 20.98 -6.27 -23.67
N GLU A 476 21.48 -6.43 -24.89
CA GLU A 476 21.22 -5.49 -25.99
C GLU A 476 19.75 -5.45 -26.43
N LYS A 477 19.05 -6.60 -26.38
CA LYS A 477 17.61 -6.65 -26.66
C LYS A 477 16.81 -5.94 -25.56
N ILE A 478 17.21 -6.12 -24.30
CA ILE A 478 16.60 -5.43 -23.16
C ILE A 478 16.82 -3.92 -23.27
N LYS A 479 18.05 -3.47 -23.54
CA LYS A 479 18.35 -2.04 -23.75
C LYS A 479 17.51 -1.44 -24.87
N LYS A 480 17.42 -2.12 -26.02
CA LYS A 480 16.61 -1.68 -27.16
C LYS A 480 15.12 -1.57 -26.78
N PHE A 481 14.60 -2.55 -26.03
CA PHE A 481 13.23 -2.50 -25.53
C PHE A 481 12.99 -1.31 -24.58
N LEU A 482 13.91 -1.05 -23.67
CA LEU A 482 13.82 0.09 -22.75
C LEU A 482 13.90 1.42 -23.50
N GLN A 483 14.76 1.53 -24.51
CA GLN A 483 14.83 2.72 -25.38
C GLN A 483 13.53 2.93 -26.16
N GLU A 484 12.95 1.85 -26.72
CA GLU A 484 11.69 1.92 -27.48
C GLU A 484 10.50 2.31 -26.59
N LYS A 485 10.35 1.66 -25.43
CA LYS A 485 9.21 1.91 -24.53
C LYS A 485 9.40 3.16 -23.68
N ASN A 486 10.63 3.62 -23.53
CA ASN A 486 11.01 4.85 -22.86
C ASN A 486 10.38 4.98 -21.44
N PRO A 487 10.59 3.99 -20.55
CA PRO A 487 9.92 3.96 -19.26
C PRO A 487 10.47 5.00 -18.29
N HIS A 488 9.64 5.43 -17.34
CA HIS A 488 10.07 6.26 -16.21
C HIS A 488 10.62 5.40 -15.06
N ILE A 489 10.06 4.20 -14.88
CA ILE A 489 10.45 3.24 -13.84
C ILE A 489 10.76 1.90 -14.50
N VAL A 490 11.90 1.30 -14.15
CA VAL A 490 12.24 -0.07 -14.53
C VAL A 490 12.23 -0.94 -13.27
N SER A 491 11.45 -2.02 -13.27
CA SER A 491 11.52 -3.07 -12.25
C SER A 491 12.21 -4.29 -12.87
N ILE A 492 13.30 -4.78 -12.28
CA ILE A 492 14.05 -5.91 -12.81
C ILE A 492 14.22 -7.01 -11.78
N HIS A 493 13.91 -8.24 -12.20
CA HIS A 493 14.12 -9.41 -11.37
C HIS A 493 15.61 -9.66 -11.19
N ALA A 494 16.05 -9.85 -9.94
CA ALA A 494 17.46 -10.05 -9.62
C ALA A 494 18.07 -11.27 -10.35
N GLY A 495 17.27 -12.31 -10.65
CA GLY A 495 17.72 -13.47 -11.42
C GLY A 495 18.07 -13.15 -12.86
N ILE A 496 17.46 -12.13 -13.48
CA ILE A 496 17.81 -11.69 -14.84
C ILE A 496 19.20 -11.03 -14.84
N LEU A 497 19.50 -10.22 -13.83
CA LEU A 497 20.83 -9.60 -13.68
C LEU A 497 21.93 -10.67 -13.54
N ASP A 498 21.68 -11.71 -12.74
CA ASP A 498 22.61 -12.83 -12.58
C ASP A 498 22.82 -13.59 -13.91
N LYS A 499 21.74 -13.88 -14.64
CA LYS A 499 21.81 -14.53 -15.97
C LYS A 499 22.54 -13.70 -17.03
N MET A 500 22.50 -12.37 -16.95
CA MET A 500 23.30 -11.47 -17.80
C MET A 500 24.78 -11.40 -17.36
N GLY A 501 25.15 -12.04 -16.25
CA GLY A 501 26.53 -12.09 -15.75
C GLY A 501 26.85 -11.08 -14.65
N HIS A 502 25.89 -10.30 -14.16
CA HIS A 502 26.09 -9.33 -13.08
C HIS A 502 26.02 -10.02 -11.70
N LYS A 503 27.07 -10.76 -11.37
CA LYS A 503 27.11 -11.67 -10.20
C LYS A 503 27.53 -11.00 -8.89
N ILE A 504 28.03 -9.77 -8.94
CA ILE A 504 28.43 -9.00 -7.77
C ILE A 504 27.77 -7.62 -7.76
N SER A 505 27.69 -7.00 -6.58
CA SER A 505 27.05 -5.70 -6.37
C SER A 505 27.58 -4.61 -7.30
N GLU A 506 28.89 -4.59 -7.56
CA GLU A 506 29.50 -3.56 -8.40
C GLU A 506 29.08 -3.68 -9.89
N ASP A 507 28.97 -4.89 -10.41
CA ASP A 507 28.51 -5.13 -11.78
C ASP A 507 27.07 -4.65 -11.96
N VAL A 508 26.21 -4.92 -10.97
CA VAL A 508 24.82 -4.46 -10.95
C VAL A 508 24.77 -2.93 -10.94
N LYS A 509 25.58 -2.26 -10.12
CA LYS A 509 25.65 -0.78 -10.11
C LYS A 509 26.08 -0.23 -11.46
N ASN A 510 27.11 -0.82 -12.07
CA ASN A 510 27.63 -0.38 -13.36
C ASN A 510 26.57 -0.54 -14.47
N TRP A 511 25.87 -1.68 -14.49
CA TRP A 511 24.77 -1.89 -15.42
C TRP A 511 23.65 -0.87 -15.25
N LEU A 512 23.22 -0.61 -14.00
CA LEU A 512 22.18 0.37 -13.70
C LEU A 512 22.58 1.79 -14.11
N ASN A 513 23.81 2.19 -13.81
CA ASN A 513 24.36 3.47 -14.24
C ASN A 513 24.36 3.61 -15.76
N ASN A 514 24.66 2.53 -16.49
CA ASN A 514 24.58 2.52 -17.95
C ASN A 514 23.14 2.68 -18.44
N ILE A 515 22.17 1.97 -17.85
CA ILE A 515 20.75 2.12 -18.20
C ILE A 515 20.27 3.56 -17.98
N LEU A 516 20.62 4.17 -16.85
CA LEU A 516 20.25 5.55 -16.51
C LEU A 516 20.90 6.57 -17.46
N LYS A 517 22.17 6.37 -17.85
CA LYS A 517 22.87 7.23 -18.81
C LYS A 517 22.31 7.11 -20.23
N GLN A 518 21.92 5.90 -20.65
CA GLN A 518 21.42 5.64 -22.00
C GLN A 518 19.93 5.97 -22.16
N ASN A 519 19.18 6.05 -21.07
CA ASN A 519 17.74 6.31 -21.09
C ASN A 519 17.40 7.45 -20.12
N GLU A 520 17.51 8.69 -20.59
CA GLU A 520 17.34 9.90 -19.77
C GLU A 520 15.96 10.01 -19.09
N LYS A 521 14.95 9.30 -19.62
CA LYS A 521 13.60 9.24 -19.04
C LYS A 521 13.48 8.25 -17.89
N VAL A 522 14.35 7.25 -17.80
CA VAL A 522 14.36 6.32 -16.65
C VAL A 522 14.82 7.11 -15.44
N LYS A 523 13.89 7.36 -14.52
CA LYS A 523 14.18 8.10 -13.28
C LYS A 523 14.40 7.17 -12.10
N ARG A 524 13.96 5.92 -12.19
CA ARG A 524 14.08 4.93 -11.11
C ARG A 524 14.28 3.53 -11.67
N VAL A 525 15.20 2.78 -11.06
CA VAL A 525 15.28 1.33 -11.23
C VAL A 525 15.04 0.67 -9.86
N VAL A 526 14.19 -0.36 -9.86
CA VAL A 526 13.83 -1.14 -8.69
C VAL A 526 14.25 -2.59 -8.96
N ILE A 527 14.98 -3.20 -8.03
CA ILE A 527 15.29 -4.62 -8.10
C ILE A 527 14.21 -5.38 -7.33
N HIS A 528 13.77 -6.51 -7.85
CA HIS A 528 12.81 -7.35 -7.13
C HIS A 528 13.21 -8.82 -7.14
N SER A 529 12.72 -9.57 -6.15
CA SER A 529 13.01 -11.00 -5.99
C SER A 529 11.92 -11.70 -5.18
N GLY A 530 11.70 -12.98 -5.48
CA GLY A 530 10.82 -13.87 -4.70
C GLY A 530 11.51 -14.61 -3.56
N ARG A 531 12.84 -14.48 -3.40
CA ARG A 531 13.65 -15.29 -2.47
C ARG A 531 14.45 -14.43 -1.46
N GLY A 532 13.95 -13.25 -1.12
CA GLY A 532 14.70 -12.26 -0.37
C GLY A 532 15.74 -11.53 -1.24
N ILE A 533 16.66 -10.81 -0.59
CA ILE A 533 17.65 -9.94 -1.25
C ILE A 533 18.87 -10.77 -1.64
N PRO A 534 19.11 -11.00 -2.95
CA PRO A 534 20.28 -11.77 -3.39
C PRO A 534 21.59 -11.04 -3.10
N SER A 535 22.68 -11.80 -3.08
CA SER A 535 23.99 -11.29 -2.65
C SER A 535 24.63 -10.31 -3.62
N ASN A 536 24.24 -10.37 -4.89
CA ASN A 536 24.65 -9.43 -5.93
C ASN A 536 23.87 -8.12 -5.91
N VAL A 537 22.84 -7.96 -5.08
CA VAL A 537 22.09 -6.69 -4.98
C VAL A 537 22.79 -5.74 -4.01
N PRO A 538 23.15 -4.52 -4.44
CA PRO A 538 23.72 -3.51 -3.55
C PRO A 538 22.73 -3.09 -2.45
N GLU A 539 23.08 -3.41 -1.20
CA GLU A 539 22.27 -3.06 -0.04
C GLU A 539 22.17 -1.56 0.15
N LEU A 540 20.99 -1.09 0.59
CA LEU A 540 20.68 0.32 0.89
C LEU A 540 20.77 1.29 -0.31
N GLU A 541 21.52 0.96 -1.35
CA GLU A 541 21.83 1.85 -2.48
C GLU A 541 20.82 1.75 -3.63
N ILE A 542 20.09 0.64 -3.77
CA ILE A 542 19.10 0.46 -4.84
C ILE A 542 17.75 0.08 -4.24
N PRO A 543 16.63 0.69 -4.70
CA PRO A 543 15.30 0.28 -4.29
C PRO A 543 15.05 -1.21 -4.50
N PHE A 544 14.48 -1.86 -3.48
CA PHE A 544 14.11 -3.26 -3.54
C PHE A 544 12.65 -3.48 -3.14
N ILE A 545 11.98 -4.41 -3.81
CA ILE A 545 10.66 -4.92 -3.41
C ILE A 545 10.59 -6.45 -3.54
N GLY A 546 9.67 -7.06 -2.78
CA GLY A 546 9.33 -8.47 -3.01
C GLY A 546 8.65 -8.67 -4.36
N PHE A 547 8.66 -9.90 -4.87
CA PHE A 547 7.94 -10.27 -6.09
C PHE A 547 6.42 -10.15 -5.95
N THR A 548 5.88 -10.49 -4.78
CA THR A 548 4.43 -10.61 -4.55
C THR A 548 3.64 -9.35 -4.92
N PRO A 549 4.03 -8.11 -4.51
CA PRO A 549 3.33 -6.91 -4.97
C PRO A 549 3.27 -6.76 -6.49
N LEU A 550 4.35 -7.05 -7.22
CA LEU A 550 4.37 -6.96 -8.68
C LEU A 550 3.40 -7.97 -9.30
N GLU A 551 3.48 -9.22 -8.88
CA GLU A 551 2.60 -10.29 -9.34
C GLU A 551 1.13 -9.94 -9.07
N HIS A 552 0.84 -9.45 -7.87
CA HIS A 552 -0.50 -9.09 -7.42
C HIS A 552 -1.11 -7.99 -8.29
N TRP A 553 -0.40 -6.88 -8.49
CA TRP A 553 -0.93 -5.72 -9.20
C TRP A 553 -0.94 -5.87 -10.73
N THR A 554 -0.25 -6.88 -11.29
CA THR A 554 -0.13 -7.07 -12.75
C THR A 554 -0.76 -8.36 -13.27
N THR A 555 -0.63 -9.49 -12.58
CA THR A 555 -1.03 -10.80 -13.10
C THR A 555 -2.33 -11.33 -12.52
N SER A 556 -2.68 -10.89 -11.30
CA SER A 556 -3.91 -11.29 -10.61
C SER A 556 -5.14 -10.93 -11.44
N LYS A 557 -6.23 -11.69 -11.33
CA LYS A 557 -7.47 -11.31 -12.01
C LYS A 557 -8.16 -10.15 -11.27
N ASP A 558 -8.29 -10.30 -9.96
CA ASP A 558 -9.19 -9.47 -9.15
C ASP A 558 -8.47 -8.34 -8.43
N LEU A 559 -7.15 -8.28 -8.51
CA LEU A 559 -6.34 -7.35 -7.71
C LEU A 559 -5.46 -6.45 -8.56
N LYS A 560 -5.75 -6.29 -9.85
CA LYS A 560 -4.95 -5.39 -10.71
C LYS A 560 -5.25 -3.95 -10.35
N SER A 561 -4.19 -3.13 -10.33
CA SER A 561 -4.31 -1.69 -10.19
C SER A 561 -3.02 -1.01 -10.61
N LYS A 562 -3.09 -0.12 -11.62
CA LYS A 562 -1.92 0.68 -12.00
C LYS A 562 -1.49 1.58 -10.85
N TYR A 563 -2.47 2.17 -10.18
CA TYR A 563 -2.25 3.07 -9.05
C TYR A 563 -1.45 2.36 -7.96
N GLN A 564 -1.95 1.23 -7.44
CA GLN A 564 -1.27 0.52 -6.35
C GLN A 564 0.13 0.02 -6.76
N LEU A 565 0.30 -0.52 -7.97
CA LEU A 565 1.63 -0.90 -8.49
C LEU A 565 2.62 0.27 -8.44
N THR A 566 2.17 1.43 -8.90
CA THR A 566 3.02 2.62 -9.00
C THR A 566 3.37 3.14 -7.60
N GLN A 567 2.42 3.12 -6.67
CA GLN A 567 2.67 3.46 -5.27
C GLN A 567 3.74 2.56 -4.65
N GLU A 568 3.67 1.25 -4.85
CA GLU A 568 4.70 0.30 -4.36
C GLU A 568 6.10 0.60 -4.97
N LEU A 569 6.17 0.91 -6.25
CA LEU A 569 7.43 1.20 -6.95
C LEU A 569 8.05 2.54 -6.55
N LEU A 570 7.24 3.60 -6.42
CA LEU A 570 7.71 4.93 -5.99
C LEU A 570 8.22 4.92 -4.55
N THR A 571 7.58 4.10 -3.71
CA THR A 571 7.91 3.98 -2.30
C THR A 571 9.02 2.94 -2.03
N ALA A 572 9.40 2.09 -3.00
CA ALA A 572 10.50 1.12 -2.88
C ALA A 572 11.79 1.75 -2.32
N ARG A 573 12.48 1.14 -1.34
CA ARG A 573 13.72 1.70 -0.78
C ARG A 573 14.83 0.66 -0.75
N GLY A 574 16.05 1.13 -0.57
CA GLY A 574 17.19 0.30 -0.25
C GLY A 574 16.93 -0.49 1.03
N VAL A 575 17.37 -1.73 1.01
CA VAL A 575 17.19 -2.69 2.10
C VAL A 575 18.54 -3.28 2.46
N LYS A 576 18.72 -3.59 3.73
CA LYS A 576 19.90 -4.31 4.23
C LYS A 576 19.62 -5.81 4.20
N ARG A 577 20.59 -6.62 3.79
CA ARG A 577 20.49 -8.08 3.99
C ARG A 577 20.51 -8.30 5.51
N LYS A 578 19.52 -9.04 6.01
CA LYS A 578 19.44 -9.45 7.40
C LYS A 578 20.09 -10.80 7.56
#